data_AF-A0A117RUS7-F1
#
_entry.id   AF-A0A117RUS7-F1
#
_cell.length_a   1.000
_cell.length_b   1.000
_cell.length_c   1.000
_cell.angle_alpha   90.00
_cell.angle_beta   90.00
_cell.angle_gamma   90.00
#
_symmetry.space_group_name_H-M   'P 1'
#
loop_
_entity.id
_entity.type
_entity.pdbx_description
1 polymer ?
#
loop_
_entity_poly.entity_id
_entity_poly.type
_entity_poly.pdbx_seq_one_letter_code
_entity_poly.pdbx_strand_id
1 'polypeptide(L)' 'MRVAPVGGTAVQDYVALAEIELCGELIIAASAAGEERLSLESIDQVLRVRETPDGGGAASGAQ' A
#
# COMPACT_ATOMS: atom_id res chain seq x y z
N MET A 1 -10.98 -12.91 14.47
CA MET A 1 -11.29 -11.94 13.40
C MET A 1 -12.76 -12.11 13.03
N ARG A 2 -13.59 -11.07 13.19
CA ARG A 2 -15.04 -11.14 12.94
C ARG A 2 -15.32 -10.32 11.68
N VAL A 3 -15.49 -11.00 10.55
CA VAL A 3 -15.91 -10.37 9.29
C VAL A 3 -17.43 -10.26 9.31
N ALA A 4 -17.96 -9.05 9.11
CA ALA A 4 -19.39 -8.81 8.97
C ALA A 4 -19.88 -9.43 7.65
N PRO A 5 -21.12 -9.94 7.57
CA PRO A 5 -21.65 -10.48 6.33
C PRO A 5 -21.78 -9.34 5.32
N VAL A 6 -21.14 -9.47 4.16
CA VAL A 6 -21.35 -8.58 3.03
C VAL A 6 -22.78 -8.80 2.52
N GLY A 7 -23.71 -8.01 3.06
CA GLY A 7 -25.10 -8.02 2.66
C GLY A 7 -25.27 -7.39 1.29
N GLY A 8 -25.45 -8.23 0.27
CA GLY A 8 -26.41 -7.97 -0.80
C GLY A 8 -26.07 -6.97 -1.89
N THR A 9 -25.11 -7.32 -2.77
CA THR A 9 -25.19 -7.13 -4.24
C THR A 9 -24.33 -8.20 -4.91
N ALA A 10 -24.73 -9.46 -4.78
CA ALA A 10 -24.05 -10.61 -5.38
C ALA A 10 -24.27 -10.73 -6.92
N VAL A 11 -24.55 -9.61 -7.61
CA VAL A 11 -24.44 -9.49 -9.06
C VAL A 11 -23.39 -8.42 -9.31
N GLN A 12 -22.15 -8.88 -9.17
CA GLN A 12 -20.90 -8.35 -9.73
C GLN A 12 -21.09 -7.09 -10.57
N ASP A 13 -20.64 -5.95 -10.06
CA ASP A 13 -20.37 -4.79 -10.91
C ASP A 13 -19.28 -5.22 -11.92
N TYR A 14 -19.69 -5.48 -13.15
CA TYR A 14 -18.81 -5.98 -14.20
C TYR A 14 -17.69 -4.97 -14.49
N VAL A 15 -17.94 -3.68 -14.25
CA VAL A 15 -16.93 -2.62 -14.38
C VAL A 15 -15.89 -2.78 -13.29
N ALA A 16 -16.32 -2.95 -12.04
CA ALA A 16 -15.40 -3.16 -10.92
C ALA A 16 -14.59 -4.45 -11.08
N LEU A 17 -15.20 -5.53 -11.58
CA LEU A 17 -14.47 -6.77 -11.87
C LEU A 17 -13.45 -6.59 -13.00
N ALA A 18 -13.83 -5.93 -14.09
CA ALA A 18 -12.92 -5.64 -15.19
C ALA A 18 -11.75 -4.73 -14.72
N GLU A 19 -12.02 -3.80 -13.81
CA GLU A 19 -11.00 -2.93 -13.22
C GLU A 19 -10.04 -3.70 -12.31
N ILE A 20 -10.54 -4.65 -11.51
CA ILE A 20 -9.68 -5.53 -10.68
C ILE A 20 -8.78 -6.39 -11.57
N GLU A 21 -9.33 -6.98 -12.63
CA GLU A 21 -8.56 -7.80 -13.58
C GLU A 21 -7.49 -6.98 -14.31
N LEU A 22 -7.84 -5.79 -14.79
CA LEU A 22 -6.91 -4.85 -15.41
C LEU A 22 -5.81 -4.39 -14.44
N CYS A 23 -6.16 -4.04 -13.20
CA CYS A 23 -5.20 -3.66 -12.18
C CYS A 23 -4.21 -4.81 -11.87
N GLY A 24 -4.71 -6.04 -11.80
CA GLY A 24 -3.89 -7.23 -11.58
C GLY A 24 -2.81 -7.40 -12.66
N GLU A 25 -3.21 -7.33 -13.93
CA GLU A 25 -2.30 -7.44 -15.07
C GLU A 25 -1.25 -6.32 -15.07
N LEU A 26 -1.65 -5.09 -14.76
CA LEU A 26 -0.74 -3.94 -14.71
C LEU A 26 0.29 -4.06 -13.58
N ILE A 27 -0.08 -4.60 -12.41
CA ILE A 27 0.85 -4.86 -11.30
C ILE A 27 1.91 -5.88 -11.72
N ILE A 28 1.50 -6.96 -12.39
CA ILE A 28 2.42 -8.00 -12.87
C ILE A 28 3.35 -7.42 -13.94
N ALA A 29 2.80 -6.70 -14.92
CA ALA A 29 3.58 -6.05 -15.97
C ALA A 29 4.59 -5.04 -15.39
N ALA A 30 4.18 -4.23 -14.42
CA ALA A 30 5.05 -3.27 -13.75
C ALA A 30 6.15 -3.95 -12.90
N SER A 31 5.83 -5.06 -12.23
CA SER A 31 6.79 -5.82 -11.44
C SER A 31 7.78 -6.61 -12.30
N ALA A 32 7.35 -7.06 -13.49
CA ALA A 32 8.18 -7.75 -14.47
C ALA A 32 8.99 -6.78 -15.36
N ALA A 33 8.54 -5.53 -15.49
CA ALA A 33 9.35 -4.47 -16.05
C ALA A 33 10.56 -4.27 -15.12
N GLY A 34 11.76 -4.54 -15.64
CA GLY A 34 13.02 -4.49 -14.89
C GLY A 34 13.47 -3.08 -14.51
N GLU A 35 12.54 -2.24 -14.07
CA GLU A 35 12.80 -0.90 -13.58
C GLU A 35 13.60 -0.99 -12.27
N GLU A 36 14.59 -0.09 -12.14
CA GLU A 36 15.38 0.03 -10.93
C GLU A 36 14.48 0.42 -9.74
N ARG A 37 14.83 -0.04 -8.55
CA ARG A 37 14.10 0.32 -7.33
C ARG A 37 14.14 1.85 -7.18
N LEU A 38 12.99 2.44 -6.85
CA LEU A 38 12.93 3.86 -6.51
C LEU A 38 13.96 4.19 -5.43
N SER A 39 14.60 5.35 -5.54
CA SER A 39 15.52 5.83 -4.51
C SER A 39 14.78 6.06 -3.19
N LEU A 40 15.48 5.93 -2.06
CA LEU A 40 14.90 6.18 -0.73
C LEU A 40 14.27 7.58 -0.63
N GLU A 41 14.87 8.60 -1.25
CA GLU A 41 14.31 9.95 -1.30
C GLU A 41 12.98 10.03 -2.08
N SER A 42 12.89 9.32 -3.21
CA SER A 42 11.65 9.26 -4.01
C SER A 42 10.56 8.47 -3.29
N ILE A 43 10.93 7.40 -2.59
CA ILE A 43 10.03 6.63 -1.74
C ILE A 43 9.49 7.50 -0.59
N ASP A 44 10.37 8.23 0.12
CA ASP A 44 9.98 9.19 1.16
C ASP A 44 9.03 10.27 0.65
N GLN A 45 9.28 10.78 -0.56
CA GLN A 45 8.42 11.79 -1.20
C GLN A 45 7.03 11.24 -1.48
N VAL A 46 6.93 10.03 -2.01
CA VAL A 46 5.65 9.36 -2.31
C VAL A 46 4.90 9.00 -1.03
N LEU A 47 5.60 8.44 -0.05
CA LEU A 47 5.01 8.00 1.22
C LEU A 47 4.82 9.13 2.23
N ARG A 48 5.36 10.32 1.96
CA ARG A 48 5.35 11.50 2.85
C ARG A 48 5.88 11.20 4.26
N VAL A 49 6.86 10.30 4.39
CA VAL A 49 7.40 9.80 5.68
C VAL A 49 8.14 10.89 6.48
N ARG A 50 8.52 12.00 5.86
CA ARG A 50 9.28 13.09 6.50
C ARG A 50 8.45 14.01 7.41
N GLU A 51 7.15 13.76 7.57
CA GLU A 51 6.26 14.54 8.45
C GLU A 51 5.82 13.81 9.74
N THR A 52 6.57 12.82 10.23
CA THR A 52 6.40 12.31 11.60
C THR A 52 7.55 12.76 12.51
N PRO A 53 7.41 13.86 13.27
CA PRO A 53 8.24 14.11 14.42
C PRO A 53 7.72 13.23 15.57
N ASP A 54 8.02 11.93 15.55
CA ASP A 54 7.88 11.10 16.74
C ASP A 54 9.03 11.44 17.71
N GLY A 55 8.81 12.55 18.43
CA GLY A 55 9.56 12.91 19.61
C GLY A 55 9.37 11.84 20.68
N GLY A 56 10.47 11.18 21.06
CA GLY A 56 10.43 10.17 22.11
C GLY A 56 11.80 9.59 22.44
N GLY A 57 12.83 10.43 22.53
CA GLY A 57 14.10 10.03 23.14
C GLY A 57 13.93 9.78 24.64
N ALA A 58 14.34 8.60 25.10
CA ALA A 58 14.96 8.37 26.42
C ALA A 58 15.42 6.91 26.54
N ALA A 59 16.51 6.57 25.87
CA ALA A 59 17.43 5.56 26.38
C ALA A 59 18.47 6.29 27.26
N SER A 60 18.24 6.29 28.57
CA SER A 60 19.25 6.53 29.61
C SER A 60 18.73 5.77 30.82
N GLY A 61 19.29 4.63 31.21
CA GLY A 61 20.65 4.53 31.72
C GLY A 61 20.55 4.53 33.25
N ALA A 62 20.81 3.35 33.84
CA ALA A 62 21.14 3.11 35.26
C ALA A 62 20.29 3.79 36.35
N GLN A 63 19.50 3.00 37.07
CA GLN A 63 19.63 2.79 38.52
C GLN A 63 18.78 1.62 39.01
#